data_AF-A0AAV9RPE2-F1
#
_entry.id   AF-A0AAV9RPE2-F1
#
_cell.length_a   1.000
_cell.length_b   1.000
_cell.length_c   1.000
_cell.angle_alpha   90.00
_cell.angle_beta   90.00
_cell.angle_gamma   90.00
#
_symmetry.space_group_name_H-M   'P 1'
#
loop_
_entity.id
_entity.type
_entity.pdbx_description
1 polymer ?
#
loop_
_entity_poly.entity_id
_entity_poly.type
_entity_poly.pdbx_seq_one_letter_code
_entity_poly.pdbx_strand_id
1 'polypeptide(L)'
;MATCEDSPLMFAETCNDTFYFLDTEYVSRSASPKTDLCPDAFRKGKQRPNSYWIQSMDQKFLVLRTSGNFEFEDRTTHDRGLSDCKFDIQIYQDSTEHTQPVMLYACINGQKMMVSCKNNKEVSPEPMNTSGLDIINETRHKALFRWKNISTGKYKFESTMYTGYFLAFEPLEDKPCLHKLILRPEPKDEVDESMVISVSNCKLK
;
A
#
# COMPACT_ATOMS: atom_id res chain seq x y z
N MET A 1 22.01 22.83 34.31
CA MET A 1 21.84 21.49 34.91
C MET A 1 21.09 20.66 33.90
N ALA A 2 21.72 19.62 33.33
CA ALA A 2 21.05 18.66 32.48
C ALA A 2 20.44 17.57 33.38
N THR A 3 19.13 17.37 33.33
CA THR A 3 18.46 16.23 33.95
C THR A 3 18.49 15.10 32.94
N CYS A 4 19.29 14.06 33.21
CA CYS A 4 19.21 12.79 32.50
C CYS A 4 17.99 12.05 33.06
N GLU A 5 16.93 11.92 32.28
CA GLU A 5 15.80 11.06 32.63
C GLU A 5 16.19 9.62 32.29
N ASP A 6 16.81 8.93 33.25
CA ASP A 6 17.10 7.50 33.14
C ASP A 6 15.80 6.72 33.41
N SER A 7 15.07 6.37 32.35
CA SER A 7 13.90 5.48 32.46
C SER A 7 14.35 4.07 32.87
N PRO A 8 13.80 3.46 33.94
CA PRO A 8 14.22 2.13 34.36
C PRO A 8 13.67 1.07 33.41
N LEU A 9 14.55 0.47 32.61
CA LEU A 9 14.25 -0.70 31.78
C LEU A 9 14.39 -1.98 32.62
N MET A 10 13.34 -2.82 32.62
CA MET A 10 13.36 -4.15 33.22
C MET A 10 13.56 -5.20 32.13
N PHE A 11 14.56 -6.08 32.28
CA PHE A 11 14.72 -7.23 31.40
C PHE A 11 13.49 -8.12 31.45
N ALA A 12 12.92 -8.44 30.28
CA ALA A 12 11.76 -9.32 30.16
C ALA A 12 12.17 -10.74 29.80
N GLU A 13 12.73 -10.93 28.62
CA GLU A 13 13.08 -12.26 28.14
C GLU A 13 14.13 -12.23 27.01
N THR A 14 14.62 -13.42 26.69
CA THR A 14 15.42 -13.68 25.49
C THR A 14 14.63 -14.56 24.54
N CYS A 15 14.45 -14.10 23.30
CA CYS A 15 13.83 -14.87 22.23
C CYS A 15 14.65 -14.70 20.95
N ASN A 16 14.95 -15.79 20.25
CA ASN A 16 15.74 -15.83 19.01
C ASN A 16 17.03 -14.96 19.07
N ASP A 17 17.90 -15.23 20.04
CA ASP A 17 19.17 -14.53 20.26
C ASP A 17 19.06 -13.00 20.48
N THR A 18 17.87 -12.50 20.84
CA THR A 18 17.62 -11.08 21.10
C THR A 18 17.12 -10.87 22.53
N PHE A 19 17.52 -9.76 23.16
CA PHE A 19 17.10 -9.36 24.51
C PHE A 19 15.97 -8.34 24.45
N TYR A 20 14.91 -8.57 25.22
CA TYR A 20 13.76 -7.67 25.32
C TYR A 20 13.72 -7.00 26.70
N PHE A 21 13.41 -5.70 26.70
CA PHE A 21 13.27 -4.90 27.91
C PHE A 21 11.91 -4.20 27.93
N LEU A 22 11.32 -4.08 29.11
CA LEU A 22 10.07 -3.39 29.36
C LEU A 22 10.35 -2.08 30.09
N ASP A 23 9.68 -1.02 29.66
CA ASP A 23 9.65 0.24 30.38
C ASP A 23 8.74 0.11 31.61
N THR A 24 9.33 0.28 32.81
CA THR A 24 8.64 0.09 34.08
C THR A 24 7.57 1.16 34.36
N GLU A 25 7.62 2.31 33.70
CA GLU A 25 6.57 3.33 33.84
C GLU A 25 5.25 2.90 33.18
N TYR A 26 5.33 2.06 32.14
CA TYR A 26 4.17 1.59 31.40
C TYR A 26 3.42 0.45 32.13
N VAL A 27 4.17 -0.43 32.82
CA VAL A 27 3.62 -1.62 33.51
C VAL A 27 2.76 -1.23 34.72
N SER A 28 3.05 -0.09 35.36
CA SER A 28 2.30 0.37 36.54
C SER A 28 0.89 0.88 36.23
N ARG A 29 0.54 1.13 34.95
CA ARG A 29 -0.76 1.70 34.54
C ARG A 29 -1.72 0.72 33.88
N SER A 30 -1.32 -0.50 33.56
CA SER A 30 -2.21 -1.50 32.95
C SER A 30 -2.20 -2.80 33.74
N ALA A 31 -3.30 -3.04 34.46
CA ALA A 31 -3.60 -4.36 35.01
C ALA A 31 -3.69 -5.39 33.86
N SER A 32 -3.02 -6.52 34.05
CA SER A 32 -2.88 -7.72 33.21
C SER A 32 -1.82 -7.68 32.09
N PRO A 33 -0.70 -8.42 32.25
CA PRO A 33 0.23 -8.69 31.15
C PRO A 33 -0.31 -9.86 30.33
N LYS A 34 -1.17 -9.54 29.36
CA LYS A 34 -1.25 -10.34 28.14
C LYS A 34 -0.68 -9.49 27.01
N THR A 35 0.62 -9.28 27.07
CA THR A 35 1.41 -8.92 25.89
C THR A 35 1.43 -10.16 25.00
N ASP A 36 0.35 -10.34 24.22
CA ASP A 36 0.46 -11.06 22.96
C ASP A 36 1.53 -10.31 22.16
N LEU A 37 2.76 -10.82 22.18
CA LEU A 37 3.82 -10.40 21.29
C LEU A 37 3.23 -10.47 19.88
N CYS A 38 2.93 -9.31 19.30
CA CYS A 38 2.36 -9.20 17.98
C CYS A 38 3.45 -9.63 17.00
N PRO A 39 3.36 -10.80 16.32
CA PRO A 39 4.31 -11.10 15.27
C PRO A 39 4.20 -10.03 14.19
N ASP A 40 5.33 -9.68 13.56
CA ASP A 40 5.38 -8.72 12.46
C ASP A 40 4.45 -9.19 11.34
N ALA A 41 3.29 -8.54 11.24
CA ALA A 41 2.22 -8.96 10.35
C ALA A 41 1.39 -7.77 9.90
N PHE A 42 0.93 -7.83 8.64
CA PHE A 42 -0.07 -6.89 8.15
C PHE A 42 -1.46 -7.34 8.57
N ARG A 43 -2.12 -6.53 9.38
CA ARG A 43 -3.48 -6.81 9.85
C ARG A 43 -4.47 -5.99 9.05
N LYS A 44 -5.45 -6.65 8.45
CA LYS A 44 -6.46 -5.96 7.66
C LYS A 44 -7.25 -4.99 8.54
N GLY A 45 -7.36 -3.75 8.07
CA GLY A 45 -8.17 -2.73 8.73
C GLY A 45 -9.64 -3.14 8.79
N LYS A 46 -10.29 -2.86 9.91
CA LYS A 46 -11.72 -3.18 10.14
C LYS A 46 -12.67 -2.38 9.24
N GLN A 47 -12.19 -1.28 8.68
CA GLN A 47 -12.97 -0.44 7.78
C GLN A 47 -13.14 -1.14 6.43
N ARG A 48 -14.35 -1.06 5.87
CA ARG A 48 -14.61 -1.56 4.52
C ARG A 48 -13.78 -0.77 3.51
N PRO A 49 -13.23 -1.42 2.47
CA PRO A 49 -12.58 -0.73 1.37
C PRO A 49 -13.50 0.32 0.77
N ASN A 50 -12.93 1.48 0.46
CA ASN A 50 -13.60 2.49 -0.35
C ASN A 50 -13.12 2.33 -1.78
N SER A 51 -14.01 2.63 -2.74
CA SER A 51 -13.69 2.63 -4.16
C SER A 51 -13.22 4.02 -4.59
N TYR A 52 -12.15 4.03 -5.36
CA TYR A 52 -11.47 5.23 -5.83
C TYR A 52 -11.23 5.17 -7.34
N TRP A 53 -11.21 6.35 -7.95
CA TRP A 53 -10.55 6.55 -9.23
C TRP A 53 -9.08 6.86 -8.96
N ILE A 54 -8.22 6.16 -9.67
CA ILE A 54 -6.77 6.33 -9.62
C ILE A 54 -6.35 6.94 -10.94
N GLN A 55 -5.61 8.05 -10.88
CA GLN A 55 -5.23 8.79 -12.08
C GLN A 55 -3.75 9.15 -12.08
N SER A 56 -3.16 9.19 -13.26
CA SER A 56 -1.87 9.82 -13.52
C SER A 56 -1.98 11.34 -13.42
N MET A 57 -0.83 12.03 -13.43
CA MET A 57 -0.78 13.49 -13.35
C MET A 57 -1.38 14.20 -14.57
N ASP A 58 -1.37 13.55 -15.74
CA ASP A 58 -2.07 13.99 -16.96
C ASP A 58 -3.54 13.55 -17.01
N GLN A 59 -4.11 13.17 -15.85
CA GLN A 59 -5.53 12.86 -15.62
C GLN A 59 -6.08 11.61 -16.31
N LYS A 60 -5.23 10.75 -16.86
CA LYS A 60 -5.65 9.43 -17.37
C LYS A 60 -6.03 8.52 -16.22
N PHE A 61 -7.04 7.69 -16.43
CA PHE A 61 -7.57 6.78 -15.42
C PHE A 61 -6.88 5.44 -15.50
N LEU A 62 -6.46 4.91 -14.36
CA LEU A 62 -6.05 3.52 -14.25
C LEU A 62 -7.25 2.62 -14.52
N VAL A 63 -7.05 1.65 -15.41
CA VAL A 63 -8.05 0.70 -15.87
C VAL A 63 -7.45 -0.69 -15.84
N LEU A 64 -8.24 -1.66 -15.37
CA LEU A 64 -7.98 -3.07 -15.59
C LEU A 64 -8.67 -3.52 -16.88
N ARG A 65 -7.90 -3.73 -17.95
CA ARG A 65 -8.47 -4.23 -19.22
C ARG A 65 -8.90 -5.69 -19.11
N THR A 66 -9.85 -6.07 -19.95
CA THR A 66 -10.26 -7.48 -20.16
C THR A 66 -9.13 -8.38 -20.65
N SER A 67 -8.10 -7.81 -21.29
CA SER A 67 -6.86 -8.52 -21.66
C SER A 67 -6.00 -8.91 -20.45
N GLY A 68 -6.31 -8.41 -19.24
CA GLY A 68 -5.57 -8.71 -18.02
C GLY A 68 -4.36 -7.81 -17.78
N ASN A 69 -4.37 -6.58 -18.31
CA ASN A 69 -3.33 -5.58 -18.09
C ASN A 69 -3.86 -4.34 -17.36
N PHE A 70 -3.00 -3.67 -16.60
CA PHE A 70 -3.25 -2.35 -16.05
C PHE A 70 -2.73 -1.27 -17.00
N GLU A 71 -3.61 -0.35 -17.38
CA GLU A 71 -3.27 0.76 -18.28
C GLU A 71 -3.91 2.05 -17.77
N PHE A 72 -3.25 3.18 -17.99
CA PHE A 72 -3.84 4.50 -17.84
C PHE A 72 -4.31 5.00 -19.20
N GLU A 73 -5.58 5.34 -19.31
CA GLU A 73 -6.19 5.84 -20.53
C GLU A 73 -7.16 7.00 -20.29
N ASP A 74 -7.42 7.77 -21.33
CA ASP A 74 -8.41 8.84 -21.28
C ASP A 74 -9.82 8.24 -21.15
N ARG A 75 -10.60 8.73 -20.18
CA ARG A 75 -11.97 8.27 -19.92
C ARG A 75 -12.95 9.43 -19.91
N THR A 76 -14.06 9.28 -20.62
CA THR A 76 -15.16 10.24 -20.59
C THR A 76 -15.93 10.14 -19.26
N THR A 77 -16.80 11.11 -19.00
CA THR A 77 -17.69 11.08 -17.82
C THR A 77 -18.60 9.85 -17.79
N HIS A 78 -18.99 9.33 -18.96
CA HIS A 78 -19.77 8.10 -19.08
C HIS A 78 -18.93 6.88 -18.67
N ASP A 79 -17.69 6.82 -19.14
CA ASP A 79 -16.80 5.67 -18.91
C ASP A 79 -16.39 5.51 -17.44
N ARG A 80 -16.34 6.61 -16.67
CA ARG A 80 -16.08 6.60 -15.22
C ARG A 80 -17.08 5.77 -14.41
N GLY A 81 -18.25 5.47 -15.00
CA GLY A 81 -19.27 4.62 -14.40
C GLY A 81 -18.89 3.14 -14.40
N LEU A 82 -18.01 2.71 -15.31
CA LEU A 82 -17.63 1.32 -15.50
C LEU A 82 -16.80 0.79 -14.32
N SER A 83 -16.88 -0.52 -14.07
CA SER A 83 -16.20 -1.15 -12.93
C SER A 83 -14.71 -1.34 -13.13
N ASP A 84 -14.24 -1.35 -14.38
CA ASP A 84 -12.84 -1.53 -14.79
C ASP A 84 -11.93 -0.36 -14.38
N CYS A 85 -12.51 0.84 -14.16
CA CYS A 85 -11.81 2.04 -13.71
C CYS A 85 -11.97 2.34 -12.21
N LYS A 86 -12.62 1.44 -11.45
CA LYS A 86 -12.86 1.62 -10.01
C LYS A 86 -12.00 0.65 -9.21
N PHE A 87 -11.13 1.20 -8.38
CA PHE A 87 -10.23 0.44 -7.55
C PHE A 87 -10.63 0.57 -6.09
N ASP A 88 -10.85 -0.56 -5.44
CA ASP A 88 -10.96 -0.60 -4.00
C ASP A 88 -9.55 -0.54 -3.38
N ILE A 89 -9.41 0.29 -2.35
CA ILE A 89 -8.20 0.37 -1.54
C ILE A 89 -8.51 -0.19 -0.15
N GLN A 90 -7.95 -1.36 0.15
CA GLN A 90 -7.99 -1.97 1.48
C GLN A 90 -6.79 -1.49 2.29
N ILE A 91 -7.07 -0.90 3.44
CA ILE A 91 -6.05 -0.46 4.41
C ILE A 91 -5.63 -1.64 5.29
N TYR A 92 -4.33 -1.73 5.56
CA TYR A 92 -3.73 -2.63 6.54
C TYR A 92 -3.03 -1.82 7.64
N GLN A 93 -2.89 -2.45 8.80
CA GLN A 93 -2.07 -1.98 9.91
C GLN A 93 -0.75 -2.75 9.85
N ASP A 94 0.35 -2.02 9.94
CA ASP A 94 1.70 -2.55 10.14
C ASP A 94 2.07 -2.31 11.60
N SER A 95 2.55 -3.34 12.30
CA SER A 95 3.01 -3.22 13.69
C SER A 95 4.37 -2.53 13.80
N THR A 96 5.12 -2.41 12.69
CA THR A 96 6.54 -2.05 12.69
C THR A 96 6.81 -0.61 12.25
N GLU A 97 5.89 0.03 11.52
CA GLU A 97 6.11 1.35 10.94
C GLU A 97 4.90 2.29 11.12
N HIS A 98 5.15 3.59 11.20
CA HIS A 98 4.13 4.64 11.12
C HIS A 98 3.57 4.83 9.68
N THR A 99 3.85 3.90 8.78
CA THR A 99 3.31 3.91 7.41
C THR A 99 2.05 3.06 7.35
N GLN A 100 1.19 3.33 6.38
CA GLN A 100 -0.10 2.65 6.24
C GLN A 100 -0.07 1.83 4.95
N PRO A 101 0.15 0.50 5.04
CA PRO A 101 0.12 -0.36 3.88
C PRO A 101 -1.29 -0.46 3.33
N VAL A 102 -1.39 -0.55 2.02
CA VAL A 102 -2.65 -0.69 1.29
C VAL A 102 -2.53 -1.74 0.21
N MET A 103 -3.64 -2.41 -0.05
CA MET A 103 -3.83 -3.28 -1.19
C MET A 103 -4.82 -2.63 -2.15
N LEU A 104 -4.43 -2.49 -3.41
CA LEU A 104 -5.28 -1.97 -4.47
C LEU A 104 -5.82 -3.14 -5.29
N TYR A 105 -7.13 -3.18 -5.52
CA TYR A 105 -7.73 -4.20 -6.36
C TYR A 105 -8.96 -3.67 -7.11
N ALA A 106 -9.23 -4.24 -8.28
CA ALA A 106 -10.43 -3.95 -9.06
C ALA A 106 -11.26 -5.23 -9.26
N CYS A 107 -12.54 -5.08 -9.56
CA CYS A 107 -13.41 -6.21 -9.88
C CYS A 107 -13.72 -6.21 -11.38
N ILE A 108 -13.31 -7.28 -12.07
CA ILE A 108 -13.61 -7.50 -13.49
C ILE A 108 -14.27 -8.87 -13.66
N ASN A 109 -15.40 -8.91 -14.36
CA ASN A 109 -16.16 -10.15 -14.58
C ASN A 109 -16.47 -10.95 -13.30
N GLY A 110 -16.69 -10.25 -12.17
CA GLY A 110 -16.96 -10.88 -10.87
C GLY A 110 -15.72 -11.37 -10.12
N GLN A 111 -14.52 -11.24 -10.70
CA GLN A 111 -13.26 -11.63 -10.08
C GLN A 111 -12.51 -10.39 -9.56
N LYS A 112 -12.03 -10.47 -8.32
CA LYS A 112 -11.15 -9.46 -7.74
C LYS A 112 -9.71 -9.69 -8.21
N MET A 113 -9.12 -8.66 -8.79
CA MET A 113 -7.75 -8.66 -9.30
C MET A 113 -6.96 -7.59 -8.57
N MET A 114 -5.91 -7.99 -7.85
CA MET A 114 -5.03 -7.09 -7.09
C MET A 114 -3.87 -6.60 -7.95
N VAL A 115 -3.39 -5.41 -7.63
CA VAL A 115 -2.10 -4.91 -8.13
C VAL A 115 -0.98 -5.67 -7.41
N SER A 116 -0.18 -6.44 -8.15
CA SER A 116 0.86 -7.32 -7.61
C SER A 116 2.21 -7.05 -8.28
N CYS A 117 3.29 -7.06 -7.50
CA CYS A 117 4.66 -6.99 -7.99
C CYS A 117 5.25 -8.39 -8.12
N LYS A 118 5.61 -8.80 -9.34
CA LYS A 118 6.30 -10.07 -9.60
C LYS A 118 7.78 -10.01 -9.16
N ASN A 119 8.46 -11.16 -9.17
CA ASN A 119 9.87 -11.32 -8.79
C ASN A 119 10.84 -10.43 -9.63
N ASN A 120 10.45 -10.10 -10.86
CA ASN A 120 11.19 -9.21 -11.77
C ASN A 120 10.83 -7.72 -11.62
N LYS A 121 10.12 -7.33 -10.54
CA LYS A 121 9.58 -5.97 -10.31
C LYS A 121 8.54 -5.51 -11.34
N GLU A 122 8.04 -6.41 -12.18
CA GLU A 122 6.93 -6.13 -13.08
C GLU A 122 5.63 -6.02 -12.28
N VAL A 123 4.81 -5.02 -12.61
CA VAL A 123 3.48 -4.86 -12.03
C VAL A 123 2.47 -5.55 -12.94
N SER A 124 1.65 -6.42 -12.36
CA SER A 124 0.63 -7.16 -13.11
C SER A 124 -0.61 -7.42 -12.27
N PRO A 125 -1.79 -7.59 -12.90
CA PRO A 125 -2.97 -8.06 -12.20
C PRO A 125 -2.80 -9.50 -11.75
N GLU A 126 -3.17 -9.79 -10.51
CA GLU A 126 -3.19 -11.14 -9.98
C GLU A 126 -4.55 -11.44 -9.33
N PRO A 127 -5.13 -12.65 -9.49
CA PRO A 127 -6.32 -13.04 -8.75
C PRO A 127 -6.15 -12.87 -7.24
N MET A 128 -7.08 -12.16 -6.60
CA MET A 128 -7.08 -11.98 -5.16
C MET A 128 -7.65 -13.25 -4.50
N ASN A 129 -6.80 -14.01 -3.82
CA ASN A 129 -7.26 -15.06 -2.91
C ASN A 129 -7.67 -14.42 -1.58
N THR A 130 -8.95 -14.52 -1.21
CA THR A 130 -9.44 -13.90 0.03
C THR A 130 -8.96 -14.61 1.29
N SER A 131 -8.56 -15.88 1.18
CA SER A 131 -8.06 -16.66 2.30
C SER A 131 -6.69 -16.14 2.74
N GLY A 132 -6.53 -15.84 4.03
CA GLY A 132 -5.25 -15.38 4.59
C GLY A 132 -4.95 -13.89 4.39
N LEU A 133 -5.90 -13.10 3.86
CA LEU A 133 -5.72 -11.65 3.71
C LEU A 133 -6.18 -10.83 4.91
N ASP A 134 -6.76 -11.46 5.94
CA ASP A 134 -7.10 -10.77 7.19
C ASP A 134 -5.85 -10.56 8.07
N ILE A 135 -4.91 -11.51 8.02
CA ILE A 135 -3.59 -11.42 8.66
C ILE A 135 -2.56 -12.00 7.70
N ILE A 136 -1.65 -11.15 7.22
CA ILE A 136 -0.51 -11.56 6.40
C ILE A 136 0.70 -11.63 7.33
N ASN A 137 1.12 -12.84 7.70
CA ASN A 137 2.23 -13.10 8.63
C ASN A 137 3.61 -12.95 7.96
N GLU A 138 3.81 -11.86 7.24
CA GLU A 138 5.05 -11.52 6.54
C GLU A 138 5.34 -10.03 6.75
N THR A 139 6.62 -9.66 6.72
CA THR A 139 7.06 -8.24 6.80
C THR A 139 7.00 -7.52 5.46
N ARG A 140 6.74 -8.26 4.37
CA ARG A 140 6.67 -7.79 2.99
C ARG A 140 5.62 -8.59 2.24
N HIS A 141 4.92 -7.98 1.30
CA HIS A 141 3.96 -8.71 0.47
C HIS A 141 3.86 -8.11 -0.93
N LYS A 142 3.83 -8.97 -1.96
CA LYS A 142 3.83 -8.58 -3.37
C LYS A 142 2.72 -7.60 -3.78
N ALA A 143 1.58 -7.62 -3.09
CA ALA A 143 0.42 -6.78 -3.37
C ALA A 143 0.17 -5.68 -2.31
N LEU A 144 1.11 -5.46 -1.40
CA LEU A 144 1.02 -4.38 -0.42
C LEU A 144 1.98 -3.25 -0.74
N PHE A 145 1.45 -2.04 -0.65
CA PHE A 145 2.18 -0.79 -0.88
C PHE A 145 1.99 0.17 0.29
N ARG A 146 3.05 0.82 0.74
CA ARG A 146 2.98 1.91 1.70
C ARG A 146 2.60 3.18 0.94
N TRP A 147 1.40 3.68 1.18
CA TRP A 147 1.00 4.96 0.57
C TRP A 147 1.55 6.14 1.38
N LYS A 148 2.12 7.13 0.70
CA LYS A 148 2.64 8.35 1.33
C LYS A 148 1.87 9.53 0.76
N ASN A 149 1.18 10.27 1.62
CA ASN A 149 0.49 11.48 1.18
C ASN A 149 1.52 12.57 0.84
N ILE A 150 1.41 13.11 -0.37
CA ILE A 150 2.27 14.20 -0.85
C ILE A 150 1.54 15.54 -0.71
N SER A 151 0.26 15.54 -1.08
CA SER A 151 -0.66 16.65 -0.89
C SER A 151 -2.10 16.12 -0.93
N THR A 152 -3.09 17.01 -0.79
CA THR A 152 -4.52 16.63 -0.90
C THR A 152 -4.78 15.81 -2.17
N GLY A 153 -5.25 14.57 -1.99
CA GLY A 153 -5.59 13.66 -3.08
C GLY A 153 -4.41 13.09 -3.88
N LYS A 154 -3.15 13.38 -3.52
CA LYS A 154 -1.96 12.91 -4.23
C LYS A 154 -1.07 12.05 -3.35
N TYR A 155 -0.67 10.90 -3.86
CA TYR A 155 0.05 9.88 -3.12
C TYR A 155 1.19 9.28 -3.94
N LYS A 156 2.24 8.83 -3.25
CA LYS A 156 3.21 7.84 -3.76
C LYS A 156 2.90 6.49 -3.14
N PHE A 157 3.10 5.40 -3.88
CA PHE A 157 2.86 4.04 -3.39
C PHE A 157 4.14 3.22 -3.44
N GLU A 158 4.82 3.10 -2.30
CA GLU A 158 6.07 2.33 -2.19
C GLU A 158 5.77 0.85 -2.03
N SER A 159 6.45 -0.03 -2.77
CA SER A 159 6.30 -1.48 -2.61
C SER A 159 6.83 -1.93 -1.23
N THR A 160 6.05 -2.73 -0.51
CA THR A 160 6.57 -3.40 0.70
C THR A 160 7.56 -4.52 0.35
N MET A 161 7.43 -5.13 -0.83
CA MET A 161 8.33 -6.17 -1.34
C MET A 161 9.68 -5.61 -1.80
N TYR A 162 9.66 -4.45 -2.45
CA TYR A 162 10.83 -3.78 -3.03
C TYR A 162 10.97 -2.37 -2.46
N THR A 163 11.60 -2.24 -1.29
CA THR A 163 11.85 -0.94 -0.63
C THR A 163 12.59 0.02 -1.57
N GLY A 164 12.20 1.29 -1.59
CA GLY A 164 12.72 2.32 -2.49
C GLY A 164 12.16 2.29 -3.91
N TYR A 165 11.26 1.36 -4.22
CA TYR A 165 10.56 1.29 -5.49
C TYR A 165 9.08 1.65 -5.34
N PHE A 166 8.57 2.45 -6.27
CA PHE A 166 7.25 3.05 -6.23
C PHE A 166 6.43 2.69 -7.45
N LEU A 167 5.10 2.60 -7.29
CA LEU A 167 4.20 2.58 -8.44
C LEU A 167 4.37 3.89 -9.23
N ALA A 168 4.53 3.75 -10.53
CA ALA A 168 4.63 4.85 -11.47
C ALA A 168 3.89 4.52 -12.76
N PHE A 169 3.73 5.51 -13.62
CA PHE A 169 3.20 5.33 -14.96
C PHE A 169 4.23 5.72 -16.01
N GLU A 170 4.29 4.98 -17.12
CA GLU A 170 5.11 5.37 -18.26
C GLU A 170 4.37 5.17 -19.59
N PRO A 171 4.54 6.08 -20.57
CA PRO A 171 3.91 5.93 -21.87
C PRO A 171 4.28 4.60 -22.53
N LEU A 172 3.34 3.98 -23.22
CA LEU A 172 3.63 2.84 -24.09
C LEU A 172 4.28 3.35 -25.38
N GLU A 173 5.46 2.83 -25.74
CA GLU A 173 6.23 3.25 -26.92
C GLU A 173 5.39 3.22 -28.20
N ASP A 174 4.62 2.14 -28.41
CA ASP A 174 3.78 1.95 -29.60
C ASP A 174 2.43 2.70 -29.52
N LYS A 175 2.02 3.16 -28.33
CA LYS A 175 0.73 3.81 -28.08
C LYS A 175 0.85 4.92 -27.04
N PRO A 176 1.34 6.12 -27.42
CA PRO A 176 1.62 7.20 -26.48
C PRO A 176 0.39 7.75 -25.73
N CYS A 177 -0.83 7.49 -26.22
CA CYS A 177 -2.07 7.85 -25.53
C CYS A 177 -2.36 6.95 -24.32
N LEU A 178 -1.62 5.86 -24.16
CA LEU A 178 -1.73 4.93 -23.05
C LEU A 178 -0.46 4.96 -22.22
N HIS A 179 -0.61 4.89 -20.89
CA HIS A 179 0.51 4.58 -20.01
C HIS A 179 0.32 3.21 -19.41
N LYS A 180 1.41 2.50 -19.16
CA LYS A 180 1.40 1.27 -18.36
C LYS A 180 1.75 1.59 -16.91
N LEU A 181 1.14 0.85 -15.99
CA LEU A 181 1.50 0.88 -14.58
C LEU A 181 2.78 0.06 -14.39
N ILE A 182 3.79 0.64 -13.75
CA ILE A 182 5.11 0.04 -13.54
C ILE A 182 5.58 0.23 -12.11
N LEU A 183 6.72 -0.39 -11.79
CA LEU A 183 7.45 -0.14 -10.56
C LEU A 183 8.80 0.53 -10.90
N ARG A 184 9.09 1.69 -10.30
CA ARG A 184 10.29 2.48 -10.58
C ARG A 184 11.03 2.86 -9.29
N PRO A 185 12.37 2.79 -9.25
CA PRO A 185 13.13 3.25 -8.09
C PRO A 185 13.04 4.77 -7.96
N GLU A 186 12.93 5.29 -6.74
CA GLU A 186 12.94 6.74 -6.51
C GLU A 186 14.31 7.33 -6.91
N PRO A 187 14.35 8.32 -7.83
CA PRO A 187 15.59 9.00 -8.18
C PRO A 187 16.12 9.80 -6.98
N LYS A 188 17.45 9.87 -6.86
CA LYS A 188 18.11 10.57 -5.74
C LYS A 188 18.09 12.09 -5.89
N ASP A 189 18.11 12.58 -7.13
CA ASP A 189 18.46 13.97 -7.44
C ASP A 189 17.36 14.75 -8.18
N GLU A 190 16.23 14.10 -8.51
CA GLU A 190 15.14 14.69 -9.29
C GLU A 190 13.76 14.33 -8.72
N VAL A 191 12.77 15.20 -8.93
CA VAL A 191 11.38 14.88 -8.61
C VAL A 191 10.75 14.18 -9.82
N ASP A 192 10.55 12.87 -9.73
CA ASP A 192 9.80 12.12 -10.76
C ASP A 192 8.30 12.22 -10.50
N GLU A 193 7.62 13.08 -11.27
CA GLU A 193 6.16 13.26 -11.21
C GLU A 193 5.39 12.01 -11.63
N SER A 194 6.01 11.07 -12.36
CA SER A 194 5.35 9.83 -12.77
C SER A 194 5.02 8.88 -11.61
N MET A 195 5.66 9.10 -10.44
CA MET A 195 5.36 8.36 -9.20
C MET A 195 4.23 9.00 -8.39
N VAL A 196 3.79 10.21 -8.76
CA VAL A 196 2.71 10.91 -8.08
C VAL A 196 1.38 10.49 -8.69
N ILE A 197 0.56 9.83 -7.88
CA ILE A 197 -0.72 9.27 -8.30
C ILE A 197 -1.84 10.05 -7.61
N SER A 198 -2.81 10.50 -8.40
CA SER A 198 -4.02 11.14 -7.90
C SER A 198 -5.05 10.08 -7.53
N VAL A 199 -5.64 10.21 -6.34
CA VAL A 199 -6.62 9.27 -5.78
C VAL A 199 -7.85 10.05 -5.35
N SER A 200 -8.99 9.78 -5.98
CA SER A 200 -10.26 10.48 -5.72
C SER A 200 -11.38 9.48 -5.43
N ASN A 201 -12.21 9.78 -4.42
CA ASN A 201 -13.26 8.87 -3.99
C ASN A 201 -14.42 8.87 -5.00
N CYS A 202 -14.84 7.69 -5.47
CA CYS A 202 -15.92 7.56 -6.45
C CYS A 202 -17.29 8.05 -5.95
N LYS A 203 -17.45 8.28 -4.63
CA LYS A 203 -18.69 8.73 -3.99
C LYS A 203 -18.79 10.24 -3.82
N LEU A 204 -17.70 10.99 -4.01
CA LEU A 204 -17.73 12.44 -3.97
C LEU A 204 -18.18 12.95 -5.34
N LYS A 205 -19.45 13.38 -5.41
CA LYS A 205 -20.01 14.18 -6.51
C LYS A 205 -20.07 15.63 -6.09
#